data_AF-A0A536IV91-F1
#
_entry.id   AF-A0A536IV91-F1
#
_cell.length_a   1.000
_cell.length_b   1.000
_cell.length_c   1.000
_cell.angle_alpha   90.00
_cell.angle_beta   90.00
_cell.angle_gamma   90.00
#
_symmetry.space_group_name_H-M   'P 1'
#
loop_
_entity.id
_entity.type
_entity.pdbx_description
1 polymer ?
#
loop_
_entity_poly.entity_id
_entity_poly.type
_entity_poly.pdbx_seq_one_letter_code
_entity_poly.pdbx_strand_id
1 'polypeptide(L)'
;MIKVAVMMSATIRDGGGFLAEVRALEAAGAEMIGLDGDGPEHQIIVGAIAAVTQRVRLRIGAPDHAAILQQLSRGRVVVGEPEGETWVKVPIPPDKSAWAATLADQEAAGATGIIVAWDPRLVDLLRNPEPDDRSDLLMSTG
;
A
#
# COMPACT_ATOMS: atom_id res chain seq x y z
N MET A 1 13.51 -2.81 7.54
CA MET A 1 12.04 -2.86 7.39
C MET A 1 11.70 -2.41 5.98
N ILE A 2 11.16 -3.35 5.20
CA ILE A 2 10.75 -3.09 3.82
C ILE A 2 9.45 -2.28 3.77
N LYS A 3 9.35 -1.35 2.81
CA LYS A 3 8.15 -0.53 2.59
C LYS A 3 7.07 -1.32 1.84
N VAL A 4 5.79 -0.95 2.00
CA VAL A 4 4.68 -1.62 1.30
C VAL A 4 3.87 -0.63 0.49
N ALA A 5 3.73 -0.92 -0.80
CA ALA A 5 2.86 -0.22 -1.72
C ALA A 5 1.66 -1.08 -2.09
N VAL A 6 0.48 -0.47 -2.18
CA VAL A 6 -0.76 -1.16 -2.53
C VAL A 6 -1.29 -0.64 -3.86
N MET A 7 -1.50 -1.55 -4.81
CA MET A 7 -2.16 -1.27 -6.09
C MET A 7 -3.64 -1.59 -5.97
N MET A 8 -4.49 -0.57 -6.05
CA MET A 8 -5.94 -0.72 -6.00
C MET A 8 -6.53 -0.74 -7.41
N SER A 9 -7.64 -1.45 -7.58
CA SER A 9 -8.44 -1.30 -8.80
C SER A 9 -9.06 0.11 -8.84
N ALA A 10 -9.01 0.76 -9.99
CA ALA A 10 -9.66 2.05 -10.21
C ALA A 10 -11.20 1.96 -10.32
N THR A 11 -11.79 0.77 -10.18
CA THR A 11 -13.23 0.57 -10.32
C THR A 11 -13.99 1.05 -9.08
N ILE A 12 -14.43 2.31 -9.09
CA ILE A 12 -15.28 2.86 -8.01
C ILE A 12 -16.73 2.43 -8.23
N ARG A 13 -17.14 1.33 -7.59
CA ARG A 13 -18.57 0.94 -7.50
C ARG A 13 -19.29 1.66 -6.37
N ASP A 14 -18.59 1.86 -5.26
CA ASP A 14 -19.00 2.67 -4.11
C ASP A 14 -17.85 3.59 -3.71
N GLY A 15 -18.01 4.90 -3.96
CA GLY A 15 -16.99 5.91 -3.65
C GLY A 15 -16.74 6.07 -2.15
N GLY A 16 -17.77 5.88 -1.32
CA GLY A 16 -17.64 5.98 0.14
C GLY A 16 -16.79 4.84 0.69
N GLY A 17 -17.13 3.61 0.33
CA GLY A 17 -16.36 2.41 0.67
C GLY A 17 -14.92 2.48 0.18
N PHE A 18 -14.71 2.85 -1.09
CA PHE A 18 -13.37 2.96 -1.67
C PHE A 18 -12.46 3.93 -0.89
N LEU A 19 -12.95 5.14 -0.58
CA LEU A 19 -12.15 6.12 0.16
C LEU A 19 -11.94 5.73 1.63
N ALA A 20 -12.84 4.95 2.22
CA ALA A 20 -12.65 4.37 3.55
C ALA A 20 -11.54 3.32 3.55
N GLU A 21 -11.46 2.47 2.53
CA GLU A 21 -10.38 1.49 2.35
C GLU A 21 -9.01 2.18 2.21
N VAL A 22 -8.93 3.23 1.39
CA VAL A 22 -7.73 4.06 1.22
C VAL A 22 -7.25 4.63 2.56
N ARG A 23 -8.16 5.17 3.37
CA ARG A 23 -7.82 5.68 4.72
C ARG A 23 -7.39 4.55 5.66
N ALA A 24 -8.02 3.38 5.56
CA ALA A 24 -7.65 2.21 6.36
C ALA A 24 -6.24 1.71 6.03
N LEU A 25 -5.87 1.70 4.74
CA LEU A 25 -4.53 1.38 4.25
C LEU A 25 -3.48 2.37 4.75
N GLU A 26 -3.75 3.68 4.62
CA GLU A 26 -2.85 4.71 5.16
C GLU A 26 -2.67 4.55 6.69
N ALA A 27 -3.77 4.33 7.41
CA ALA A 27 -3.73 4.13 8.86
C ALA A 27 -3.02 2.83 9.27
N ALA A 28 -3.04 1.81 8.40
CA ALA A 28 -2.32 0.56 8.60
C ALA A 28 -0.82 0.66 8.30
N GLY A 29 -0.35 1.77 7.70
CA GLY A 29 1.06 1.99 7.40
C GLY A 29 1.47 1.67 5.97
N ALA A 30 0.53 1.62 5.02
CA ALA A 30 0.87 1.61 3.61
C ALA A 30 1.73 2.85 3.28
N GLU A 31 2.89 2.61 2.67
CA GLU A 31 3.84 3.66 2.30
C GLU A 31 3.37 4.40 1.04
N MET A 32 2.78 3.65 0.10
CA MET A 32 2.38 4.16 -1.20
C MET A 32 1.09 3.48 -1.66
N ILE A 33 0.19 4.23 -2.30
CA ILE A 33 -1.00 3.72 -2.96
C ILE A 33 -0.96 4.10 -4.43
N GLY A 34 -1.20 3.15 -5.31
CA GLY A 34 -1.37 3.35 -6.75
C GLY A 34 -2.69 2.77 -7.24
N LEU A 35 -3.07 3.13 -8.46
CA LEU A 35 -4.22 2.56 -9.14
C LEU A 35 -3.76 1.73 -10.35
N ASP A 36 -4.46 0.64 -10.62
CA ASP A 36 -4.32 -0.09 -11.88
C ASP A 36 -4.86 0.76 -13.02
N GLY A 37 -4.06 0.97 -14.07
CA GLY A 37 -4.39 1.82 -15.22
C GLY A 37 -3.80 3.24 -15.12
N ASP A 38 -3.83 3.97 -16.23
CA ASP A 38 -3.17 5.28 -16.39
C ASP A 38 -4.04 6.33 -17.10
N GLY A 39 -5.29 6.00 -17.41
CA GLY A 39 -6.22 6.92 -18.09
C GLY A 39 -6.68 8.11 -17.21
N PRO A 40 -7.29 9.14 -17.80
CA PRO A 40 -7.68 10.39 -17.11
C PRO A 40 -8.55 10.18 -15.86
N GLU A 41 -9.44 9.19 -15.87
CA GLU A 41 -10.29 8.83 -14.72
C GLU A 41 -9.47 8.49 -13.48
N HIS A 42 -8.33 7.80 -13.63
CA HIS A 42 -7.43 7.42 -12.54
C HIS A 42 -6.87 8.65 -11.83
N GLN A 43 -6.60 9.72 -12.58
CA GLN A 43 -6.03 10.95 -12.01
C GLN A 43 -7.07 11.72 -11.18
N ILE A 44 -8.34 11.66 -11.55
CA ILE A 44 -9.45 12.19 -10.73
C ILE A 44 -9.52 11.42 -9.41
N ILE A 45 -9.43 10.08 -9.46
CA ILE A 45 -9.46 9.23 -8.27
C ILE A 45 -8.25 9.50 -7.37
N VAL A 46 -7.04 9.64 -7.93
CA VAL A 46 -5.83 10.00 -7.17
C VAL A 46 -6.01 11.38 -6.51
N GLY A 47 -6.68 12.33 -7.17
CA GLY A 47 -7.04 13.60 -6.54
C GLY A 47 -7.97 13.44 -5.34
N ALA A 48 -8.99 12.58 -5.44
CA ALA A 48 -9.86 12.25 -4.32
C ALA A 48 -9.10 11.58 -3.17
N ILE A 49 -8.21 10.62 -3.48
CA ILE A 49 -7.32 9.98 -2.52
C ILE A 49 -6.43 11.03 -1.83
N ALA A 50 -5.85 11.96 -2.58
CA ALA A 50 -5.02 13.03 -2.04
C ALA A 50 -5.76 13.89 -1.02
N ALA A 51 -7.04 14.18 -1.26
CA ALA A 51 -7.87 14.97 -0.35
C ALA A 51 -8.22 14.24 0.96
N VAL A 52 -8.27 12.90 0.95
CA VAL A 52 -8.65 12.09 2.11
C VAL A 52 -7.47 11.48 2.89
N THR A 53 -6.26 11.59 2.36
CA THR A 53 -5.02 11.07 2.95
C THR A 53 -4.08 12.20 3.34
N GLN A 54 -3.11 11.93 4.23
CA GLN A 54 -2.18 12.96 4.73
C GLN A 54 -0.71 12.61 4.60
N ARG A 55 -0.35 11.32 4.48
CA ARG A 55 1.01 10.81 4.59
C ARG A 55 1.39 9.88 3.46
N VAL A 56 0.48 9.00 3.03
CA VAL A 56 0.78 7.97 2.03
C VAL A 56 1.21 8.59 0.69
N ARG A 57 2.25 8.04 0.05
CA ARG A 57 2.67 8.46 -1.30
C ARG A 57 1.65 8.01 -2.33
N LEU A 58 1.45 8.80 -3.39
CA LEU A 58 0.44 8.57 -4.41
C LEU A 58 1.12 8.26 -5.75
N ARG A 59 1.06 7.00 -6.17
CA ARG A 59 1.68 6.55 -7.42
C ARG A 59 0.77 6.83 -8.61
N ILE A 60 1.31 7.50 -9.63
CA ILE A 60 0.66 7.68 -10.93
C ILE A 60 1.51 7.10 -12.05
N GLY A 61 0.86 6.60 -13.10
CA GLY A 61 1.56 6.00 -14.26
C GLY A 61 2.10 7.02 -15.25
N ALA A 62 1.43 8.16 -15.41
CA ALA A 62 1.75 9.20 -16.39
C ALA A 62 1.85 10.59 -15.74
N PRO A 63 2.72 11.49 -16.24
CA PRO A 63 2.98 12.79 -15.62
C PRO A 63 1.96 13.88 -15.95
N ASP A 64 0.99 13.62 -16.83
CA ASP A 64 0.11 14.63 -17.46
C ASP A 64 -0.49 15.66 -16.49
N HIS A 65 -0.92 15.22 -15.30
CA HIS A 65 -1.49 16.08 -14.25
C HIS A 65 -0.70 16.03 -12.94
N ALA A 66 0.57 15.61 -13.00
CA ALA A 66 1.43 15.45 -11.83
C ALA A 66 1.56 16.77 -11.04
N ALA A 67 1.71 17.92 -11.70
CA ALA A 67 1.90 19.20 -11.02
C ALA A 67 0.72 19.58 -10.11
N ILE A 68 -0.51 19.42 -10.61
CA ILE A 68 -1.74 19.72 -9.83
C ILE A 68 -1.88 18.71 -8.68
N LEU A 69 -1.67 17.43 -8.96
CA LEU A 69 -1.72 16.38 -7.93
C LEU A 69 -0.63 16.57 -6.88
N GLN A 70 0.56 17.07 -7.25
CA GLN A 70 1.62 17.42 -6.30
C GLN A 70 1.17 18.55 -5.38
N GLN A 71 0.56 19.61 -5.93
CA GLN A 71 0.05 20.71 -5.11
C GLN A 71 -1.06 20.24 -4.15
N LEU A 72 -2.03 19.46 -4.65
CA LEU A 72 -3.15 18.95 -3.86
C LEU A 72 -2.70 17.99 -2.75
N SER A 73 -1.76 17.11 -3.08
CA SER A 73 -1.24 16.12 -2.13
C SER A 73 -0.14 16.67 -1.20
N ARG A 74 0.31 17.91 -1.41
CA ARG A 74 1.45 18.53 -0.72
C ARG A 74 2.77 17.79 -0.93
N GLY A 75 3.04 17.41 -2.19
CA GLY A 75 4.31 16.81 -2.60
C GLY A 75 4.39 15.29 -2.47
N ARG A 76 3.27 14.59 -2.33
CA ARG A 76 3.25 13.13 -2.10
C ARG A 76 3.14 12.30 -3.38
N VAL A 77 3.03 12.93 -4.55
CA VAL A 77 2.88 12.20 -5.82
C VAL A 77 4.23 11.68 -6.30
N VAL A 78 4.22 10.43 -6.78
CA VAL A 78 5.34 9.75 -7.40
C VAL A 78 4.90 9.28 -8.78
N VAL A 79 5.68 9.58 -9.81
CA VAL A 79 5.44 9.08 -11.18
C VAL A 79 6.25 7.79 -11.35
N GLY A 80 5.58 6.67 -11.61
CA GLY A 80 6.24 5.37 -11.72
C GLY A 80 6.74 4.86 -10.37
N GLU A 81 8.05 4.73 -10.19
CA GLU A 81 8.68 4.30 -8.94
C GLU A 81 9.58 5.41 -8.39
N PRO A 82 9.70 5.54 -7.05
CA PRO A 82 10.55 6.55 -6.44
C PRO A 82 12.02 6.40 -6.84
N GLU A 83 12.68 7.52 -7.11
CA GLU A 83 14.10 7.52 -7.45
C GLU A 83 14.97 6.96 -6.31
N GLY A 84 15.90 6.07 -6.65
CA GLY A 84 16.81 5.45 -5.68
C GLY A 84 16.17 4.36 -4.80
N GLU A 85 14.91 4.01 -5.02
CA GLU A 85 14.24 2.89 -4.35
C GLU A 85 14.01 1.73 -5.32
N THR A 86 14.24 0.50 -4.86
CA THR A 86 13.96 -0.72 -5.63
C THR A 86 12.65 -1.33 -5.14
N TRP A 87 11.64 -1.38 -6.00
CA TRP A 87 10.32 -1.91 -5.67
C TRP A 87 10.03 -3.22 -6.40
N VAL A 88 9.62 -4.26 -5.67
CA VAL A 88 9.35 -5.59 -6.23
C VAL A 88 7.86 -5.92 -6.14
N LYS A 89 7.25 -6.29 -7.27
CA LYS A 89 5.88 -6.81 -7.27
C LYS A 89 5.86 -8.23 -6.73
N VAL A 90 5.03 -8.47 -5.72
CA VAL A 90 4.86 -9.81 -5.12
C VAL A 90 3.37 -10.17 -5.10
N PRO A 91 3.03 -11.47 -5.23
CA PRO A 91 1.66 -11.92 -4.99
C PRO A 91 1.27 -11.67 -3.54
N ILE A 92 -0.03 -11.51 -3.26
CA ILE A 92 -0.53 -11.36 -1.88
C ILE A 92 -0.23 -12.66 -1.12
N PRO A 93 0.57 -12.61 -0.03
CA PRO A 93 0.86 -13.80 0.74
C PRO A 93 -0.41 -14.38 1.39
N PRO A 94 -0.52 -15.70 1.51
CA PRO A 94 -1.73 -16.36 2.00
C PRO A 94 -2.01 -16.10 3.49
N ASP A 95 -0.97 -15.88 4.29
CA ASP A 95 -1.03 -15.72 5.75
C ASP A 95 0.12 -14.83 6.29
N LYS A 96 0.11 -14.57 7.61
CA LYS A 96 1.12 -13.75 8.31
C LYS A 96 2.53 -14.33 8.24
N SER A 97 2.67 -15.66 8.27
CA SER A 97 3.99 -16.32 8.21
C SER A 97 4.62 -16.12 6.83
N ALA A 98 3.84 -16.37 5.77
CA ALA A 98 4.25 -16.11 4.40
C ALA A 98 4.49 -14.62 4.13
N TRP A 99 3.72 -13.73 4.77
CA TRP A 99 3.96 -12.29 4.74
C TRP A 99 5.33 -11.94 5.31
N ALA A 100 5.61 -12.33 6.56
CA ALA A 100 6.90 -12.08 7.21
C ALA A 100 8.08 -12.65 6.41
N ALA A 101 7.96 -13.89 5.91
CA ALA A 101 8.97 -14.52 5.07
C ALA A 101 9.21 -13.73 3.77
N THR A 102 8.14 -13.30 3.10
CA THR A 102 8.26 -12.49 1.88
C THR A 102 8.97 -11.17 2.17
N LEU A 103 8.62 -10.48 3.26
CA LEU A 103 9.29 -9.22 3.62
C LEU A 103 10.79 -9.44 3.88
N ALA A 104 11.14 -10.49 4.62
CA ALA A 104 12.53 -10.83 4.94
C ALA A 104 13.34 -11.20 3.69
N ASP A 105 12.77 -12.02 2.80
CA ASP A 105 13.42 -12.45 1.55
C ASP A 105 13.68 -11.26 0.62
N GLN A 106 12.69 -10.36 0.48
CA GLN A 106 12.84 -9.17 -0.36
C GLN A 106 13.82 -8.16 0.25
N GLU A 107 13.82 -7.99 1.57
CA GLU A 107 14.82 -7.17 2.27
C GLU A 107 16.23 -7.73 2.08
N ALA A 108 16.42 -9.04 2.20
CA ALA A 108 17.69 -9.73 1.95
C ALA A 108 18.14 -9.61 0.48
N ALA A 109 17.20 -9.54 -0.46
CA ALA A 109 17.47 -9.29 -1.87
C ALA A 109 17.79 -7.82 -2.20
N GLY A 110 17.75 -6.92 -1.22
CA GLY A 110 18.05 -5.49 -1.38
C GLY A 110 16.88 -4.65 -1.89
N ALA A 111 15.65 -5.17 -1.86
CA ALA A 111 14.47 -4.38 -2.17
C ALA A 111 14.22 -3.32 -1.09
N THR A 112 13.86 -2.12 -1.52
CA THR A 112 13.43 -1.03 -0.62
C THR A 112 11.97 -1.19 -0.22
N GLY A 113 11.16 -1.75 -1.13
CA GLY A 113 9.74 -1.95 -0.92
C GLY A 113 9.16 -3.07 -1.76
N ILE A 114 7.97 -3.54 -1.38
CA ILE A 114 7.15 -4.44 -2.18
C ILE A 114 5.89 -3.76 -2.68
N ILE A 115 5.40 -4.19 -3.83
CA ILE A 115 4.12 -3.77 -4.40
C ILE A 115 3.19 -4.98 -4.41
N VAL A 116 2.04 -4.84 -3.77
CA VAL A 116 0.99 -5.88 -3.73
C VAL A 116 -0.32 -5.35 -4.29
N ALA A 117 -1.11 -6.22 -4.91
CA ALA A 117 -2.49 -5.89 -5.27
C ALA A 117 -3.35 -5.77 -4.01
N TRP A 118 -4.35 -4.90 -4.04
CA TRP A 118 -5.32 -4.75 -2.96
C TRP A 118 -6.04 -6.08 -2.66
N ASP A 119 -6.09 -6.42 -1.37
CA ASP A 119 -6.85 -7.51 -0.80
C ASP A 119 -7.33 -7.06 0.59
N PRO A 120 -8.59 -7.32 0.98
CA PRO A 120 -9.11 -6.92 2.28
C PRO A 120 -8.26 -7.36 3.47
N ARG A 121 -7.54 -8.49 3.35
CA ARG A 121 -6.65 -9.02 4.39
C ARG A 121 -5.41 -8.14 4.63
N LEU A 122 -5.02 -7.30 3.67
CA LEU A 122 -3.82 -6.47 3.79
C LEU A 122 -3.90 -5.47 4.95
N VAL A 123 -5.08 -4.96 5.29
CA VAL A 123 -5.19 -4.03 6.44
C VAL A 123 -4.78 -4.72 7.73
N ASP A 124 -5.14 -5.99 7.91
CA ASP A 124 -4.75 -6.78 9.07
C ASP A 124 -3.25 -7.12 9.04
N LEU A 125 -2.75 -7.58 7.90
CA LEU A 125 -1.32 -7.91 7.71
C LEU A 125 -0.39 -6.70 7.94
N LEU A 126 -0.81 -5.51 7.53
CA LEU A 126 -0.05 -4.27 7.73
C LEU A 126 -0.08 -3.80 9.19
N ARG A 127 -1.23 -3.94 9.88
CA ARG A 127 -1.36 -3.55 11.29
C ARG A 127 -0.66 -4.50 12.25
N ASN A 128 -0.69 -5.80 11.95
CA ASN A 128 -0.14 -6.85 12.80
C ASN A 128 0.65 -7.87 11.95
N PRO A 129 1.88 -7.51 11.56
CA PRO A 129 2.70 -8.33 10.66
C PRO A 129 3.27 -9.59 11.34
N GLU A 130 3.33 -9.61 12.68
CA GLU A 130 3.88 -10.73 13.43
C GLU A 130 2.86 -11.88 13.54
N PRO A 131 3.29 -13.14 13.38
CA PRO A 131 2.44 -14.28 13.66
C PRO A 131 2.00 -14.26 15.13
N ASP A 132 0.77 -14.70 15.41
CA ASP A 132 0.24 -14.71 16.78
C ASP A 132 1.11 -15.61 17.68
N ASP A 133 1.96 -15.00 18.52
CA ASP A 133 2.75 -15.70 19.52
C ASP A 133 1.85 -16.07 20.70
N ARG A 134 1.22 -17.23 20.61
CA ARG A 134 0.34 -17.78 21.68
C ARG A 134 1.08 -18.65 22.67
N SER A 135 2.39 -18.40 22.85
CA SER A 135 3.22 -19.12 23.83
C SER A 135 2.74 -18.89 25.27
N ASP A 136 2.01 -17.80 25.52
CA ASP A 136 1.38 -17.47 26.80
C ASP A 136 0.23 -18.43 27.19
N LEU A 137 -0.54 -18.94 26.22
CA LEU A 137 -1.63 -19.91 26.44
C LEU A 137 -1.14 -21.30 26.86
N LEU A 138 0.13 -21.62 26.62
CA LEU A 138 0.74 -22.88 27.04
C LEU A 138 1.17 -22.87 28.52
N MET A 139 1.20 -21.70 29.18
CA MET A 139 1.60 -21.58 30.58
C MET A 139 0.45 -21.79 31.58
N SER A 140 -0.81 -21.79 31.13
CA SER A 140 -1.98 -21.85 32.02
C SER A 140 -2.48 -23.28 32.33
N THR A 141 -1.84 -24.32 31.80
CA THR A 141 -2.21 -25.72 32.10
C THR A 141 -1.26 -26.41 33.08
N GLY A 142 -0.51 -25.63 33.87
CA GLY A 142 0.38 -26.11 34.94
C GLY A 142 -0.30 -26.22 36.29
#